data_AF-A0A2V6ASG3-F1
#
_entry.id   AF-A0A2V6ASG3-F1
#
_cell.length_a   1.000
_cell.length_b   1.000
_cell.length_c   1.000
_cell.angle_alpha   90.00
_cell.angle_beta   90.00
_cell.angle_gamma   90.00
#
_symmetry.space_group_name_H-M   'P 1'
#
loop_
_entity.id
_entity.type
_entity.pdbx_description
1 polymer ?
#
loop_
_entity_poly.entity_id
_entity_poly.type
_entity_poly.pdbx_seq_one_letter_code
_entity_poly.pdbx_strand_id
1 'polypeptide(L)'
;NAKLPYAPEWLRRIQTELSMELSKSRNHYKTLGFDPDYLMYNQSAIVAQLRKEFGNDVSALCGFYRFYYLRIWQYRPVGVLEKIGRQLAIFYLPKCGAYKSRNLVSLANEYRRGVASLSSGSYRKTWTAYPPALQFMDRTQLLAESRQVLRQPACIGKLLNILAATYLPLLLTTLGFGVTLLFHKRHRSRLGCLTAWVLFVYSYSLASCLEVATIHSLEIPRYMKVQMYFAILAQFLAMWLIFEVVLELFPHGEITRVRMLHPE
;
A
#
# COMPACT_ATOMS: atom_id res chain seq x y z
N ASN A 1 -22.66 -6.25 33.31
CA ASN A 1 -22.94 -5.07 32.47
C ASN A 1 -21.74 -4.13 32.44
N ALA A 2 -20.95 -4.14 31.37
CA ALA A 2 -19.81 -3.22 31.25
C ALA A 2 -20.32 -1.77 31.16
N LYS A 3 -19.90 -0.91 32.08
CA LYS A 3 -20.28 0.51 32.11
C LYS A 3 -19.63 1.19 30.90
N LEU A 4 -20.45 1.65 29.96
CA LEU A 4 -19.95 2.32 28.76
C LEU A 4 -19.54 3.75 29.11
N PRO A 5 -18.36 4.22 28.67
CA PRO A 5 -17.91 5.60 28.92
C PRO A 5 -18.74 6.64 28.16
N TYR A 6 -19.58 6.20 27.21
CA TYR A 6 -20.45 7.05 26.40
C TYR A 6 -21.91 6.62 26.56
N ALA A 7 -22.83 7.59 26.48
CA ALA A 7 -24.26 7.34 26.59
C ALA A 7 -24.75 6.37 25.48
N PRO A 8 -25.51 5.32 25.81
CA PRO A 8 -25.98 4.33 24.83
C PRO A 8 -26.79 4.95 23.69
N GLU A 9 -27.62 5.95 23.99
CA GLU A 9 -28.44 6.63 22.98
C GLU A 9 -27.59 7.43 21.99
N TRP A 10 -26.52 8.07 22.48
CA TRP A 10 -25.57 8.76 21.61
C TRP A 10 -24.82 7.77 20.70
N LEU A 11 -24.34 6.65 21.25
CA LEU A 11 -23.68 5.60 20.46
C LEU A 11 -24.61 5.03 19.37
N ARG A 12 -25.89 4.83 19.69
CA ARG A 12 -26.90 4.35 18.73
C ARG A 12 -27.12 5.35 17.59
N ARG A 13 -27.18 6.66 17.90
CA ARG A 13 -27.27 7.71 16.88
C ARG A 13 -26.05 7.70 15.95
N ILE A 14 -24.84 7.69 16.52
CA ILE A 14 -23.59 7.65 15.74
C ILE A 14 -23.52 6.41 14.85
N GLN A 15 -23.99 5.25 15.32
CA GLN A 15 -24.05 4.04 14.51
C GLN A 15 -24.98 4.19 13.30
N THR A 16 -26.16 4.80 13.49
CA THR A 16 -27.14 5.02 12.43
C THR A 16 -26.62 6.00 11.38
N GLU A 17 -26.04 7.13 11.82
CA GLU A 17 -25.41 8.12 10.95
C GLU A 17 -24.26 7.50 10.15
N LEU A 18 -23.40 6.71 10.80
CA LEU A 18 -22.27 6.05 10.13
C LEU A 18 -22.76 5.08 9.06
N SER A 19 -23.80 4.30 9.36
CA SER A 19 -24.39 3.35 8.41
C SER A 19 -24.99 4.06 7.19
N MET A 20 -25.58 5.23 7.40
CA MET A 20 -26.10 6.08 6.33
C MET A 20 -24.95 6.63 5.45
N GLU A 21 -23.89 7.17 6.05
CA GLU A 21 -22.72 7.68 5.31
C GLU A 21 -21.97 6.57 4.54
N LEU A 22 -21.87 5.37 5.12
CA LEU A 22 -21.32 4.20 4.44
C LEU A 22 -22.16 3.81 3.21
N SER A 23 -23.48 3.96 3.28
CA SER A 23 -24.36 3.68 2.14
C SER A 23 -24.19 4.69 0.99
N LYS A 24 -23.87 5.96 1.30
CA LYS A 24 -23.62 7.01 0.29
C LYS A 24 -22.37 6.76 -0.53
N SER A 25 -21.37 6.11 0.06
CA SER A 25 -20.06 5.83 -0.56
C SER A 25 -19.91 4.38 -1.03
N ARG A 26 -21.02 3.65 -1.15
CA ARG A 26 -21.04 2.21 -1.42
C ARG A 26 -20.34 1.86 -2.74
N ASN A 27 -19.63 0.72 -2.74
CA ASN A 27 -18.99 0.12 -3.91
C ASN A 27 -17.82 0.89 -4.55
N HIS A 28 -17.26 1.92 -3.90
CA HIS A 28 -16.07 2.60 -4.42
C HIS A 28 -14.81 1.71 -4.39
N TYR A 29 -14.63 0.98 -3.28
CA TYR A 29 -13.55 0.01 -3.09
C TYR A 29 -14.14 -1.38 -2.79
N LYS A 30 -13.66 -2.42 -3.48
CA LYS A 30 -14.29 -3.76 -3.45
C LYS A 30 -14.07 -4.47 -2.12
N THR A 31 -12.90 -4.28 -1.49
CA THR A 31 -12.58 -4.95 -0.22
C THR A 31 -13.23 -4.32 1.00
N LEU A 32 -13.44 -3.00 1.02
CA LEU A 32 -14.10 -2.30 2.13
C LEU A 32 -15.61 -2.13 1.91
N GLY A 33 -16.06 -2.08 0.66
CA GLY A 33 -17.46 -1.85 0.31
C GLY A 33 -17.90 -0.38 0.40
N PHE A 34 -16.99 0.53 0.80
CA PHE A 34 -17.22 1.97 0.92
C PHE A 34 -15.94 2.76 0.61
N ASP A 35 -16.04 4.09 0.47
CA ASP A 35 -14.90 5.00 0.29
C ASP A 35 -14.39 5.56 1.63
N PRO A 36 -13.21 5.16 2.12
CA PRO A 36 -12.65 5.70 3.35
C PRO A 36 -12.19 7.17 3.21
N ASP A 37 -11.79 7.62 2.01
CA ASP A 37 -11.36 9.00 1.79
C ASP A 37 -12.57 9.96 1.87
N TYR A 38 -13.72 9.52 1.37
CA TYR A 38 -14.99 10.23 1.55
C TYR A 38 -15.28 10.49 3.04
N LEU A 39 -15.18 9.46 3.88
CA LEU A 39 -15.47 9.59 5.31
C LEU A 39 -14.46 10.48 6.04
N MET A 40 -13.19 10.46 5.64
CA MET A 40 -12.13 11.22 6.30
C MET A 40 -12.06 12.69 5.88
N TYR A 41 -12.26 12.99 4.60
CA TYR A 41 -11.97 14.32 4.05
C TYR A 41 -13.21 15.13 3.69
N ASN A 42 -14.38 14.51 3.55
CA ASN A 42 -15.58 15.25 3.21
C ASN A 42 -16.09 16.04 4.43
N GLN A 43 -16.35 17.33 4.22
CA GLN A 43 -16.84 18.25 5.25
C GLN A 43 -18.26 17.92 5.74
N SER A 44 -19.04 17.20 4.93
CA SER A 44 -20.38 16.73 5.31
C SER A 44 -20.38 15.34 5.95
N ALA A 45 -19.22 14.66 6.02
CA ALA A 45 -19.15 13.31 6.56
C ALA A 45 -19.15 13.28 8.09
N ILE A 46 -19.47 12.11 8.65
CA ILE A 46 -19.56 11.88 10.10
C ILE A 46 -18.32 12.30 10.89
N VAL A 47 -17.12 12.23 10.31
CA VAL A 47 -15.88 12.66 10.98
C VAL A 47 -15.89 14.17 11.28
N ALA A 48 -16.39 14.98 10.34
CA ALA A 48 -16.50 16.42 10.54
C ALA A 48 -17.58 16.77 11.59
N GLN A 49 -18.68 16.00 11.61
CA GLN A 49 -19.72 16.14 12.65
C GLN A 49 -19.19 15.74 14.03
N LEU A 50 -18.56 14.57 14.16
CA LEU A 50 -17.95 14.10 15.40
C LEU A 50 -16.93 15.11 15.93
N ARG A 51 -16.08 15.67 15.07
CA ARG A 51 -15.14 16.71 15.49
C ARG A 51 -15.85 17.93 16.10
N LYS A 52 -16.99 18.36 15.55
CA LYS A 52 -17.81 19.44 16.12
C LYS A 52 -18.46 19.03 17.45
N GLU A 53 -18.98 17.82 17.55
CA GLU A 53 -19.62 17.30 18.77
C GLU A 53 -18.64 17.18 19.95
N PHE A 54 -17.38 16.85 19.68
CA PHE A 54 -16.30 16.87 20.66
C PHE A 54 -15.69 18.28 20.87
N GLY A 55 -16.32 19.35 20.38
CA GLY A 55 -15.85 20.73 20.59
C GLY A 55 -14.49 21.03 19.93
N ASN A 56 -14.14 20.31 18.86
CA ASN A 56 -12.81 20.27 18.25
C ASN A 56 -11.68 19.80 19.21
N ASP A 57 -12.01 19.17 20.34
CA ASP A 57 -11.02 18.52 21.21
C ASP A 57 -10.51 17.24 20.55
N VAL A 58 -9.28 17.31 20.03
CA VAL A 58 -8.61 16.20 19.36
C VAL A 58 -8.32 15.06 20.34
N SER A 59 -8.03 15.35 21.61
CA SER A 59 -7.69 14.34 22.61
C SER A 59 -8.91 13.50 22.95
N ALA A 60 -10.05 14.15 23.22
CA ALA A 60 -11.31 13.46 23.50
C ALA A 60 -11.79 12.62 22.30
N LEU A 61 -11.66 13.15 21.09
CA LEU A 61 -11.98 12.43 19.86
C LEU A 61 -11.08 11.20 19.64
N CYS A 62 -9.77 11.33 19.86
CA CYS A 62 -8.84 10.21 19.82
C CYS A 62 -9.17 9.15 20.88
N GLY A 63 -9.61 9.58 22.07
CA GLY A 63 -10.12 8.70 23.12
C GLY A 63 -11.31 7.86 22.64
N PHE A 64 -12.28 8.50 21.97
CA PHE A 64 -13.43 7.81 21.38
C PHE A 64 -13.04 6.81 20.29
N TYR A 65 -12.16 7.20 19.35
CA TYR A 65 -11.68 6.28 18.32
C TYR A 65 -10.93 5.08 18.90
N ARG A 66 -10.08 5.30 19.91
CA ARG A 66 -9.37 4.21 20.60
C ARG A 66 -10.34 3.30 21.33
N PHE A 67 -11.36 3.85 22.00
CA PHE A 67 -12.42 3.07 22.63
C PHE A 67 -13.13 2.17 21.61
N TYR A 68 -13.58 2.73 20.48
CA TYR A 68 -14.25 1.97 19.43
C TYR A 68 -13.34 0.90 18.81
N TYR A 69 -12.09 1.25 18.53
CA TYR A 69 -11.08 0.34 17.98
C TYR A 69 -10.77 -0.84 18.91
N LEU A 70 -10.55 -0.58 20.20
CA LEU A 70 -10.31 -1.66 21.16
C LEU A 70 -11.53 -2.57 21.30
N ARG A 71 -12.73 -1.99 21.26
CA ARG A 71 -13.97 -2.74 21.37
C ARG A 71 -14.20 -3.67 20.17
N ILE A 72 -13.90 -3.24 18.94
CA ILE A 72 -14.05 -4.13 17.78
C ILE A 72 -13.09 -5.32 17.85
N TRP A 73 -11.87 -5.11 18.36
CA TRP A 73 -10.93 -6.19 18.63
C TRP A 73 -11.42 -7.17 19.69
N GLN A 74 -12.06 -6.68 20.76
CA GLN A 74 -12.58 -7.53 21.82
C GLN A 74 -13.80 -8.36 21.39
N TYR A 75 -14.74 -7.76 20.66
CA TYR A 75 -16.04 -8.40 20.37
C TYR A 75 -16.16 -8.98 18.96
N ARG A 76 -15.32 -8.57 18.01
CA ARG A 76 -15.34 -9.01 16.60
C ARG A 76 -13.91 -9.29 16.06
N PRO A 77 -13.03 -10.01 16.78
CA PRO A 77 -11.63 -10.19 16.36
C PRO A 77 -11.52 -10.87 14.98
N VAL A 78 -12.38 -11.86 14.71
CA VAL A 78 -12.40 -12.58 13.43
C VAL A 78 -12.68 -11.63 12.26
N GLY A 79 -13.63 -10.70 12.41
CA GLY A 79 -13.94 -9.72 11.36
C GLY A 79 -12.79 -8.74 11.11
N VAL A 80 -12.03 -8.38 12.16
CA VAL A 80 -10.83 -7.55 12.01
C VAL A 80 -9.73 -8.30 11.27
N LEU A 81 -9.47 -9.56 11.65
CA LEU A 81 -8.48 -10.41 10.97
C LEU A 81 -8.88 -10.68 9.51
N GLU A 82 -10.16 -10.89 9.24
CA GLU A 82 -10.68 -11.04 7.88
C GLU A 82 -10.45 -9.78 7.05
N LYS A 83 -10.71 -8.59 7.62
CA LYS A 83 -10.42 -7.31 6.97
C LYS A 83 -8.93 -7.21 6.65
N ILE A 84 -8.05 -7.46 7.63
CA ILE A 84 -6.60 -7.41 7.44
C ILE A 84 -6.16 -8.40 6.36
N GLY A 85 -6.65 -9.63 6.40
CA GLY A 85 -6.33 -10.68 5.42
C GLY A 85 -6.77 -10.30 4.01
N ARG A 86 -7.99 -9.79 3.82
CA ARG A 86 -8.48 -9.29 2.52
C ARG A 86 -7.63 -8.12 2.00
N GLN A 87 -7.19 -7.24 2.90
CA GLN A 87 -6.30 -6.13 2.52
C GLN A 87 -4.93 -6.63 2.10
N LEU A 88 -4.29 -7.50 2.91
CA LEU A 88 -3.00 -8.10 2.57
C LEU A 88 -3.07 -8.90 1.26
N ALA A 89 -4.19 -9.58 0.99
CA ALA A 89 -4.39 -10.30 -0.25
C ALA A 89 -4.27 -9.39 -1.49
N ILE A 90 -4.68 -8.11 -1.42
CA ILE A 90 -4.49 -7.15 -2.54
C ILE A 90 -3.01 -6.98 -2.88
N PHE A 91 -2.14 -7.03 -1.88
CA PHE A 91 -0.72 -6.84 -2.05
C PHE A 91 0.02 -8.14 -2.40
N TYR A 92 -0.39 -9.28 -1.83
CA TYR A 92 0.37 -10.52 -1.94
C TYR A 92 -0.21 -11.55 -2.93
N LEU A 93 -1.52 -11.50 -3.28
CA LEU A 93 -2.21 -12.58 -4.00
C LEU A 93 -3.07 -12.10 -5.20
N PRO A 94 -3.08 -12.84 -6.32
CA PRO A 94 -2.00 -13.69 -6.86
C PRO A 94 -0.89 -12.85 -7.53
N LYS A 95 -1.18 -11.59 -7.87
CA LYS A 95 -0.23 -10.65 -8.45
C LYS A 95 -0.09 -9.46 -7.50
N CYS A 96 1.14 -9.06 -7.22
CA CYS A 96 1.38 -8.00 -6.26
C CYS A 96 0.74 -6.68 -6.72
N GLY A 97 -0.16 -6.15 -5.90
CA GLY A 97 -0.92 -4.94 -6.19
C GLY A 97 -0.07 -3.68 -6.39
N ALA A 98 1.17 -3.70 -5.87
CA ALA A 98 2.12 -2.59 -5.98
C ALA A 98 2.49 -2.28 -7.43
N TYR A 99 2.53 -3.30 -8.27
CA TYR A 99 2.94 -3.20 -9.67
C TYR A 99 1.74 -3.11 -10.63
N LYS A 100 0.55 -2.73 -10.15
CA LYS A 100 -0.63 -2.55 -11.01
C LYS A 100 -0.34 -1.53 -12.12
N SER A 101 -0.17 -2.04 -13.34
CA SER A 101 -0.01 -1.25 -14.56
C SER A 101 -1.32 -0.49 -14.87
N ARG A 102 -1.23 0.83 -15.10
CA ARG A 102 -2.34 1.62 -15.63
C ARG A 102 -2.07 1.85 -17.11
N ASN A 103 -2.65 1.00 -17.94
CA ASN A 103 -2.39 1.01 -19.38
C ASN A 103 -2.76 2.34 -20.06
N LEU A 104 -3.72 3.07 -19.50
CA LEU A 104 -4.19 4.37 -19.97
C LEU A 104 -4.42 5.29 -18.78
N VAL A 105 -3.76 6.44 -18.76
CA VAL A 105 -3.99 7.52 -17.80
C VAL A 105 -4.52 8.73 -18.56
N SER A 106 -5.75 9.12 -18.29
CA SER A 106 -6.30 10.37 -18.81
C SER A 106 -5.72 11.54 -18.04
N LEU A 107 -4.86 12.34 -18.69
CA LEU A 107 -4.27 13.53 -18.07
C LEU A 107 -5.33 14.58 -17.82
N ALA A 108 -6.31 14.68 -18.73
CA ALA A 108 -7.47 15.54 -18.58
C ALA A 108 -8.11 15.39 -17.19
N ASN A 109 -8.33 14.15 -16.76
CA ASN A 109 -8.96 13.85 -15.49
C ASN A 109 -8.06 14.19 -14.30
N GLU A 110 -6.75 13.92 -14.39
CA GLU A 110 -5.81 14.25 -13.30
C GLU A 110 -5.62 15.77 -13.17
N TYR A 111 -5.51 16.50 -14.30
CA TYR A 111 -5.48 17.96 -14.30
C TYR A 111 -6.79 18.55 -13.78
N ARG A 112 -7.95 18.01 -14.16
CA ARG A 112 -9.26 18.45 -13.63
C ARG A 112 -9.34 18.28 -12.12
N ARG A 113 -8.86 17.15 -11.58
CA ARG A 113 -8.76 16.95 -10.13
C ARG A 113 -7.80 17.95 -9.48
N GLY A 114 -6.66 18.22 -10.10
CA GLY A 114 -5.70 19.22 -9.65
C GLY A 114 -6.30 20.62 -9.58
N VAL A 115 -6.97 21.06 -10.66
CA VAL A 115 -7.68 22.35 -10.72
C VAL A 115 -8.76 22.41 -9.65
N ALA A 116 -9.58 21.37 -9.50
CA ALA A 116 -10.63 21.34 -8.47
C ALA A 116 -10.04 21.44 -7.05
N SER A 117 -8.93 20.76 -6.79
CA SER A 117 -8.24 20.79 -5.49
C SER A 117 -7.65 22.17 -5.20
N LEU A 118 -6.92 22.76 -6.16
CA LEU A 118 -6.28 24.06 -6.03
C LEU A 118 -7.28 25.22 -6.07
N SER A 119 -8.45 25.03 -6.68
CA SER A 119 -9.53 26.02 -6.70
C SER A 119 -10.29 26.12 -5.37
N SER A 120 -10.02 25.23 -4.41
CA SER A 120 -10.61 25.33 -3.08
C SER A 120 -10.21 26.63 -2.38
N GLY A 121 -11.12 27.18 -1.56
CA GLY A 121 -11.01 28.53 -1.02
C GLY A 121 -9.71 28.83 -0.26
N SER A 122 -9.12 27.82 0.39
CA SER A 122 -7.86 27.97 1.12
C SER A 122 -6.65 28.17 0.21
N TYR A 123 -6.57 27.44 -0.91
CA TYR A 123 -5.46 27.56 -1.85
C TYR A 123 -5.66 28.67 -2.85
N ARG A 124 -6.92 28.96 -3.23
CA ARG A 124 -7.27 30.04 -4.16
C ARG A 124 -6.64 31.36 -3.78
N LYS A 125 -6.82 31.80 -2.52
CA LYS A 125 -6.24 33.05 -2.02
C LYS A 125 -4.71 33.10 -2.22
N THR A 126 -4.03 32.00 -1.93
CA THR A 126 -2.57 31.90 -1.99
C THR A 126 -2.05 31.95 -3.42
N TRP A 127 -2.64 31.18 -4.34
CA TRP A 127 -2.14 31.16 -5.72
C TRP A 127 -2.59 32.38 -6.53
N THR A 128 -3.72 33.03 -6.20
CA THR A 128 -4.10 34.30 -6.83
C THR A 128 -3.17 35.45 -6.46
N ALA A 129 -2.52 35.39 -5.29
CA ALA A 129 -1.57 36.39 -4.85
C ALA A 129 -0.20 36.28 -5.54
N TYR A 130 0.05 35.20 -6.30
CA TYR A 130 1.34 34.94 -6.94
C TYR A 130 1.19 34.83 -8.47
N PRO A 131 1.60 35.85 -9.24
CA PRO A 131 1.35 35.91 -10.68
C PRO A 131 1.81 34.69 -11.51
N PRO A 132 2.96 34.05 -11.22
CA PRO A 132 3.34 32.82 -11.92
C PRO A 132 2.39 31.65 -11.67
N ALA A 133 1.72 31.61 -10.51
CA ALA A 133 0.72 30.59 -10.23
C ALA A 133 -0.59 30.82 -10.99
N LEU A 134 -0.96 32.06 -11.33
CA LEU A 134 -2.08 32.33 -12.24
C LEU A 134 -1.82 31.66 -13.60
N GLN A 135 -0.64 31.89 -14.19
CA GLN A 135 -0.27 31.29 -15.48
C GLN A 135 -0.21 29.76 -15.41
N PHE A 136 0.28 29.21 -14.29
CA PHE A 136 0.26 27.78 -14.06
C PHE A 136 -1.17 27.23 -14.02
N MET A 137 -2.08 27.90 -13.30
CA MET A 137 -3.48 27.49 -13.19
C MET A 137 -4.21 27.55 -14.54
N ASP A 138 -4.02 28.61 -15.32
CA ASP A 138 -4.60 28.73 -16.66
C ASP A 138 -4.13 27.60 -17.59
N ARG A 139 -2.82 27.31 -17.60
CA ARG A 139 -2.26 26.18 -18.37
C ARG A 139 -2.82 24.84 -17.90
N THR A 140 -2.93 24.66 -16.59
CA THR A 140 -3.48 23.42 -15.99
C THR A 140 -4.95 23.24 -16.40
N GLN A 141 -5.72 24.31 -16.45
CA GLN A 141 -7.12 24.29 -16.89
C GLN A 141 -7.24 23.94 -18.38
N LEU A 142 -6.42 24.55 -19.24
CA LEU A 142 -6.36 24.18 -20.67
C LEU A 142 -6.01 22.70 -20.85
N LEU A 143 -5.08 22.17 -20.07
CA LEU A 143 -4.70 20.75 -20.10
C LEU A 143 -5.80 19.84 -19.54
N ALA A 144 -6.64 20.30 -18.62
CA ALA A 144 -7.78 19.55 -18.09
C ALA A 144 -8.91 19.37 -19.12
N GLU A 145 -9.00 20.27 -20.09
CA GLU A 145 -9.92 20.22 -21.22
C GLU A 145 -9.36 19.38 -22.39
N SER A 146 -8.04 19.23 -22.46
CA SER A 146 -7.37 18.42 -23.48
C SER A 146 -7.73 16.92 -23.34
N ARG A 147 -7.97 16.22 -24.45
CA ARG A 147 -8.24 14.76 -24.46
C ARG A 147 -6.96 13.91 -24.41
N GLN A 148 -5.84 14.45 -23.94
CA GLN A 148 -4.58 13.72 -23.95
C GLN A 148 -4.63 12.52 -23.00
N VAL A 149 -4.31 11.34 -23.54
CA VAL A 149 -4.21 10.10 -22.79
C VAL A 149 -2.76 9.63 -22.88
N LEU A 150 -2.09 9.53 -21.73
CA LEU A 150 -0.80 8.86 -21.67
C LEU A 150 -1.04 7.37 -21.72
N ARG A 151 -0.48 6.74 -22.75
CA ARG A 151 -0.43 5.29 -22.88
C ARG A 151 0.87 4.80 -22.27
N GLN A 152 0.76 3.88 -21.31
CA GLN A 152 1.95 3.25 -20.76
C GLN A 152 2.59 2.36 -21.84
N PRO A 153 3.91 2.47 -22.08
CA PRO A 153 4.60 1.60 -23.03
C PRO A 153 4.40 0.12 -22.68
N ALA A 154 4.14 -0.72 -23.69
CA ALA A 154 3.83 -2.13 -23.49
C ALA A 154 4.98 -2.89 -22.77
N CYS A 155 6.23 -2.51 -23.03
CA CYS A 155 7.40 -3.07 -22.36
C CYS A 155 7.37 -2.87 -20.84
N ILE A 156 7.03 -1.66 -20.39
CA ILE A 156 6.92 -1.34 -18.95
C ILE A 156 5.78 -2.13 -18.33
N GLY A 157 4.62 -2.20 -19.00
CA GLY A 157 3.49 -3.00 -18.52
C GLY A 157 3.83 -4.50 -18.39
N LYS A 158 4.59 -5.07 -19.34
CA LYS A 158 5.08 -6.45 -19.25
C LYS A 158 6.03 -6.64 -18.08
N LEU A 159 7.01 -5.75 -17.90
CA LEU A 159 7.96 -5.82 -16.79
C LEU A 159 7.25 -5.77 -15.44
N LEU A 160 6.34 -4.81 -15.25
CA LEU A 160 5.54 -4.69 -14.03
C LEU A 160 4.71 -5.95 -13.76
N ASN A 161 4.13 -6.56 -14.80
CA ASN A 161 3.40 -7.81 -14.65
C ASN A 161 4.29 -8.99 -14.23
N ILE A 162 5.52 -9.06 -14.74
CA ILE A 162 6.51 -10.08 -14.32
C ILE A 162 6.84 -9.86 -12.84
N LEU A 163 7.22 -8.64 -12.46
CA LEU A 163 7.50 -8.30 -11.05
C LEU A 163 6.30 -8.61 -10.14
N ALA A 164 5.09 -8.31 -10.59
CA ALA A 164 3.87 -8.63 -9.84
C ALA A 164 3.71 -10.13 -9.58
N ALA A 165 4.02 -10.96 -10.58
CA ALA A 165 3.87 -12.41 -10.50
C ALA A 165 5.01 -13.09 -9.73
N THR A 166 6.23 -12.54 -9.77
CA THR A 166 7.40 -13.13 -9.11
C THR A 166 7.54 -12.73 -7.65
N TYR A 167 6.84 -11.70 -7.17
CA TYR A 167 6.98 -11.20 -5.80
C TYR A 167 6.74 -12.28 -4.73
N LEU A 168 5.59 -12.95 -4.79
CA LEU A 168 5.24 -13.99 -3.82
C LEU A 168 6.17 -15.22 -3.92
N PRO A 169 6.45 -15.77 -5.13
CA PRO A 169 7.44 -16.83 -5.27
C PRO A 169 8.81 -16.47 -4.70
N LEU A 170 9.34 -15.28 -4.98
CA LEU A 170 10.64 -14.84 -4.46
C LEU A 170 10.65 -14.72 -2.93
N LEU A 171 9.55 -14.23 -2.35
CA LEU A 171 9.38 -14.19 -0.89
C LEU A 171 9.41 -15.60 -0.29
N LEU A 172 8.64 -16.54 -0.84
CA LEU A 172 8.60 -17.93 -0.36
C LEU A 172 9.97 -18.62 -0.48
N THR A 173 10.65 -18.42 -1.61
CA THR A 173 12.00 -18.94 -1.83
C THR A 173 12.99 -18.38 -0.81
N THR A 174 12.94 -17.06 -0.56
CA THR A 174 13.80 -16.41 0.45
C THR A 174 13.54 -16.94 1.86
N LEU A 175 12.28 -17.18 2.22
CA LEU A 175 11.92 -17.80 3.50
C LEU A 175 12.47 -19.22 3.61
N GLY A 176 12.36 -20.02 2.55
CA GLY A 176 12.95 -21.36 2.48
C GLY A 176 14.47 -21.35 2.66
N PHE A 177 15.16 -20.37 2.04
CA PHE A 177 16.60 -20.17 2.26
C PHE A 177 16.92 -19.76 3.70
N GLY A 178 16.13 -18.85 4.28
CA GLY A 178 16.26 -18.47 5.68
C GLY A 178 16.19 -19.67 6.62
N VAL A 179 15.22 -20.57 6.41
CA VAL A 179 15.07 -21.80 7.21
C VAL A 179 16.26 -22.75 7.00
N THR A 180 16.67 -23.01 5.76
CA THR A 180 17.78 -23.95 5.47
C THR A 180 19.12 -23.46 6.03
N LEU A 181 19.37 -22.15 6.06
CA LEU A 181 20.55 -21.53 6.67
C LEU A 181 20.63 -21.71 8.20
N LEU A 182 19.50 -21.90 8.88
CA LEU A 182 19.51 -22.23 10.32
C LEU A 182 20.15 -23.61 10.57
N PHE A 183 20.02 -24.53 9.62
CA PHE A 183 20.50 -25.91 9.75
C PHE A 183 21.90 -26.13 9.15
N HIS A 184 22.38 -25.28 8.23
CA HIS A 184 23.66 -25.47 7.54
C HIS A 184 24.70 -24.38 7.89
N LYS A 185 25.63 -24.72 8.79
CA LYS A 185 26.69 -23.81 9.26
C LYS A 185 27.58 -23.24 8.14
N ARG A 186 27.86 -24.02 7.09
CA ARG A 186 28.71 -23.61 5.97
C ARG A 186 28.11 -22.42 5.21
N HIS A 187 26.86 -22.55 4.75
CA HIS A 187 26.13 -21.51 4.02
C HIS A 187 25.85 -20.27 4.90
N ARG A 188 25.63 -20.46 6.21
CA ARG A 188 25.39 -19.37 7.16
C ARG A 188 26.52 -18.34 7.22
N SER A 189 27.78 -18.77 7.12
CA SER A 189 28.95 -17.88 7.20
C SER A 189 29.04 -16.88 6.04
N ARG A 190 28.60 -17.29 4.84
CA ARG A 190 28.76 -16.53 3.59
C ARG A 190 27.48 -15.81 3.17
N LEU A 191 26.34 -16.51 3.21
CA LEU A 191 25.05 -15.98 2.76
C LEU A 191 24.21 -15.39 3.89
N GLY A 192 24.55 -15.68 5.15
CA GLY A 192 23.72 -15.30 6.30
C GLY A 192 23.45 -13.79 6.41
N CYS A 193 24.44 -12.95 6.10
CA CYS A 193 24.26 -11.50 6.12
C CYS A 193 23.29 -11.04 5.03
N LEU A 194 23.46 -11.51 3.79
CA LEU A 194 22.58 -11.16 2.68
C LEU A 194 21.15 -11.65 2.95
N THR A 195 20.97 -12.89 3.39
CA THR A 195 19.64 -13.41 3.74
C THR A 195 19.00 -12.63 4.88
N ALA A 196 19.75 -12.23 5.91
CA ALA A 196 19.23 -11.38 6.97
C ALA A 196 18.73 -10.03 6.43
N TRP A 197 19.48 -9.40 5.52
CA TRP A 197 19.03 -8.17 4.85
C TRP A 197 17.77 -8.38 4.01
N VAL A 198 17.71 -9.46 3.21
CA VAL A 198 16.53 -9.74 2.38
C VAL A 198 15.29 -9.96 3.25
N LEU A 199 15.42 -10.77 4.33
CA LEU A 199 14.34 -11.01 5.28
C LEU A 199 13.94 -9.74 6.03
N PHE A 200 14.90 -8.89 6.40
CA PHE A 200 14.63 -7.60 7.02
C PHE A 200 13.79 -6.71 6.11
N VAL A 201 14.18 -6.54 4.84
CA VAL A 201 13.42 -5.70 3.89
C VAL A 201 12.02 -6.28 3.61
N TYR A 202 11.88 -7.60 3.47
CA TYR A 202 10.56 -8.22 3.36
C TYR A 202 9.71 -8.06 4.62
N SER A 203 10.30 -8.16 5.81
CA SER A 203 9.61 -7.94 7.07
C SER A 203 9.14 -6.50 7.23
N TYR A 204 9.95 -5.53 6.79
CA TYR A 204 9.58 -4.12 6.76
C TYR A 204 8.41 -3.88 5.81
N SER A 205 8.48 -4.42 4.58
CA SER A 205 7.39 -4.36 3.61
C SER A 205 6.10 -4.97 4.18
N LEU A 206 6.20 -6.13 4.85
CA LEU A 206 5.07 -6.75 5.53
C LEU A 206 4.50 -5.88 6.65
N ALA A 207 5.36 -5.30 7.50
CA ALA A 207 4.94 -4.42 8.58
C ALA A 207 4.22 -3.17 8.06
N SER A 208 4.75 -2.52 7.02
CA SER A 208 4.09 -1.38 6.37
C SER A 208 2.76 -1.77 5.73
N CYS A 209 2.67 -2.93 5.08
CA CYS A 209 1.42 -3.45 4.55
C CYS A 209 0.42 -3.77 5.65
N LEU A 210 0.86 -4.34 6.77
CA LEU A 210 0.04 -4.67 7.93
C LEU A 210 -0.50 -3.42 8.62
N GLU A 211 0.32 -2.38 8.77
CA GLU A 211 -0.08 -1.08 9.31
C GLU A 211 -1.23 -0.48 8.48
N VAL A 212 -1.03 -0.37 7.16
CA VAL A 212 -2.06 0.13 6.25
C VAL A 212 -3.28 -0.80 6.23
N ALA A 213 -3.09 -2.11 6.21
CA ALA A 213 -4.17 -3.10 6.27
C ALA A 213 -4.93 -3.07 7.60
N THR A 214 -4.36 -2.55 8.67
CA THR A 214 -5.01 -2.40 9.98
C THR A 214 -5.79 -1.08 10.03
N ILE A 215 -5.11 0.04 9.74
CA ILE A 215 -5.64 1.39 9.93
C ILE A 215 -6.52 1.82 8.75
N HIS A 216 -6.20 1.36 7.54
CA HIS A 216 -6.74 1.93 6.30
C HIS A 216 -6.96 0.86 5.20
N SER A 217 -6.92 1.26 3.93
CA SER A 217 -7.11 0.41 2.75
C SER A 217 -5.86 0.40 1.87
N LEU A 218 -5.45 -0.79 1.45
CA LEU A 218 -4.42 -1.01 0.43
C LEU A 218 -4.95 -0.77 -0.99
N GLU A 219 -6.27 -0.62 -1.19
CA GLU A 219 -6.79 -0.26 -2.52
C GLU A 219 -6.48 1.19 -2.92
N ILE A 220 -6.13 2.04 -1.95
CA ILE A 220 -5.84 3.45 -2.20
C ILE A 220 -4.47 3.57 -2.86
N PRO A 221 -4.39 4.19 -4.06
CA PRO A 221 -3.15 4.25 -4.84
C PRO A 221 -1.96 4.89 -4.12
N ARG A 222 -2.23 5.81 -3.17
CA ARG A 222 -1.19 6.53 -2.42
C ARG A 222 -0.31 5.57 -1.62
N TYR A 223 -0.92 4.69 -0.83
CA TYR A 223 -0.17 3.75 0.01
C TYR A 223 0.52 2.68 -0.83
N MET A 224 -0.18 2.20 -1.87
CA MET A 224 0.35 1.21 -2.78
C MET A 224 1.61 1.69 -3.55
N LYS A 225 1.66 2.97 -3.94
CA LYS A 225 2.84 3.57 -4.57
C LYS A 225 4.06 3.59 -3.65
N VAL A 226 3.89 3.92 -2.37
CA VAL A 226 5.00 3.94 -1.41
C VAL A 226 5.56 2.53 -1.21
N GLN A 227 4.67 1.54 -1.10
CA GLN A 227 5.05 0.14 -0.93
C GLN A 227 5.76 -0.43 -2.17
N MET A 228 5.44 0.05 -3.37
CA MET A 228 6.10 -0.38 -4.61
C MET A 228 7.63 -0.21 -4.56
N TYR A 229 8.14 0.89 -4.00
CA TYR A 229 9.58 1.12 -3.92
C TYR A 229 10.28 0.09 -3.02
N PHE A 230 9.69 -0.22 -1.86
CA PHE A 230 10.21 -1.26 -0.97
C PHE A 230 10.07 -2.66 -1.57
N ALA A 231 8.99 -2.91 -2.32
CA ALA A 231 8.81 -4.18 -3.02
C ALA A 231 9.88 -4.41 -4.09
N ILE A 232 10.23 -3.38 -4.87
CA ILE A 232 11.33 -3.44 -5.86
C ILE A 232 12.64 -3.77 -5.17
N LEU A 233 12.96 -3.08 -4.08
CA LEU A 233 14.18 -3.34 -3.31
C LEU A 233 14.21 -4.78 -2.78
N ALA A 234 13.10 -5.26 -2.20
CA ALA A 234 12.99 -6.62 -1.69
C ALA A 234 13.23 -7.67 -2.79
N GLN A 235 12.59 -7.50 -3.95
CA GLN A 235 12.78 -8.42 -5.09
C GLN A 235 14.19 -8.38 -5.64
N PHE A 236 14.80 -7.19 -5.73
CA PHE A 236 16.19 -7.06 -6.17
C PHE A 236 17.14 -7.85 -5.26
N LEU A 237 17.01 -7.66 -3.94
CA LEU A 237 17.81 -8.40 -2.97
C LEU A 237 17.53 -9.91 -3.00
N ALA A 238 16.27 -10.31 -3.19
CA ALA A 238 15.90 -11.72 -3.32
C ALA A 238 16.53 -12.36 -4.57
N MET A 239 16.51 -11.66 -5.71
CA MET A 239 17.16 -12.12 -6.94
C MET A 239 18.68 -12.20 -6.77
N TRP A 240 19.30 -11.23 -6.10
CA TRP A 240 20.72 -11.29 -5.73
C TRP A 240 20.99 -12.53 -4.89
N LEU A 241 20.23 -12.75 -3.81
CA LEU A 241 20.40 -13.92 -2.96
C LEU A 241 20.33 -15.23 -3.75
N ILE A 242 19.35 -15.38 -4.64
CA ILE A 242 19.22 -16.56 -5.50
C ILE A 242 20.46 -16.70 -6.40
N PHE A 243 20.95 -15.61 -6.97
CA PHE A 243 22.15 -15.63 -7.81
C PHE A 243 23.38 -16.11 -7.04
N GLU A 244 23.61 -15.61 -5.82
CA GLU A 244 24.72 -16.05 -4.96
C GLU A 244 24.60 -17.52 -4.55
N VAL A 245 23.37 -18.00 -4.28
CA VAL A 245 23.12 -19.42 -4.01
C VAL A 245 23.47 -20.26 -5.24
N VAL A 246 23.06 -19.85 -6.45
CA VAL A 246 23.39 -20.56 -7.68
C VAL A 246 24.91 -20.58 -7.90
N LEU A 247 25.62 -19.48 -7.69
CA LEU A 247 27.08 -19.45 -7.78
C LEU A 247 27.77 -20.36 -6.75
N GLU A 248 27.22 -20.48 -5.54
CA GLU A 248 27.75 -21.39 -4.53
C GLU A 248 27.50 -22.87 -4.86
N LEU A 249 26.37 -23.19 -5.49
CA LEU A 249 26.01 -24.54 -5.91
C LEU A 249 26.72 -24.98 -7.20
N PHE A 250 27.06 -24.03 -8.07
CA PHE A 250 27.80 -24.26 -9.32
C PHE A 250 29.19 -23.61 -9.28
N PRO A 251 30.09 -24.02 -8.37
CA PRO A 251 31.48 -23.60 -8.45
C PRO A 251 32.04 -24.12 -9.78
N HIS A 252 32.85 -23.32 -10.48
CA HIS A 252 33.47 -23.60 -11.78
C HIS A 252 34.37 -24.87 -11.80
N GLY A 253 33.78 -26.05 -11.61
CA GLY A 253 34.45 -27.34 -11.46
C GLY A 253 34.36 -28.28 -12.66
N GLU A 254 33.81 -27.83 -13.80
CA GLU A 254 33.75 -28.65 -15.02
C GLU A 254 34.63 -28.16 -16.19
N ILE A 255 35.19 -26.95 -16.13
CA ILE A 255 36.09 -26.48 -17.21
C ILE A 255 37.50 -27.11 -17.07
N THR A 256 37.90 -27.53 -15.87
CA THR A 256 39.24 -28.10 -15.64
C THR A 256 39.31 -29.62 -15.80
N ARG A 257 38.18 -30.35 -15.78
CA ARG A 257 38.19 -31.82 -15.97
C ARG A 257 38.36 -32.26 -17.43
N VAL A 258 37.96 -31.43 -18.39
CA VAL A 258 38.15 -31.77 -19.82
C VAL A 258 39.62 -31.63 -20.24
N ARG A 259 40.42 -30.79 -19.57
CA ARG A 259 41.85 -30.61 -19.90
C ARG A 259 42.78 -31.67 -19.32
N MET A 260 42.31 -32.52 -18.39
CA MET A 260 43.10 -33.65 -17.85
C MET A 260 42.81 -34.99 -18.53
N LEU A 261 41.86 -35.04 -19.47
CA LEU A 261 41.53 -36.25 -20.24
C LEU A 261 42.19 -36.30 -21.63
N HIS A 262 42.87 -35.24 -22.05
CA HIS A 262 43.74 -35.24 -23.22
C HIS A 262 45.08 -34.54 -22.86
N PRO A 263 46.08 -35.28 -22.37
CA PRO A 263 47.45 -34.86 -22.50
C PRO A 263 47.84 -35.02 -23.98
N GLU A 264 48.26 -33.92 -24.61
CA GLU A 264 49.20 -34.02 -25.74
C GLU A 264 50.58 -34.39 -25.20
#